data_AF-A0A973GTM8-F1
#
_entry.id   AF-A0A973GTM8-F1
#
_cell.length_a   1.000
_cell.length_b   1.000
_cell.length_c   1.000
_cell.angle_alpha   90.00
_cell.angle_beta   90.00
_cell.angle_gamma   90.00
#
_symmetry.space_group_name_H-M   'P 1'
#
loop_
_entity.id
_entity.type
_entity.pdbx_description
1 polymer ?
#
loop_
_entity_poly.entity_id
_entity_poly.type
_entity_poly.pdbx_seq_one_letter_code
_entity_poly.pdbx_strand_id
1 'polypeptide(L)'
;MPSYVKIVSVLVLALFLGAITASAEAWKFGVMSDTQWKANVDGQNPETVAVGIINQLNSQFINHKVKFVIQVGDLVDKETNSPNGLPLDRTMDTRISAAQALYDAGIGFYPLRGNHEGSRTAALEFQTLYSQTTGSGPHVFSASNFSSPSTTLNGLSYSFDYDNARFVLLDQFTRTDGTNYLGSSNNNIIDQQGWIDAQLSTRPGKTHAFVFSHKNLIGQNHTDILFGSNPASNPAAQNAFIGSLAANGVRYHLGGHDHMHNRSIVMSPDGSAAVQDIIAASNSYKFYIPQIPSNDAKYNVPAFGFTRETPIAQELFTVGYYIFTVDGPRVTVEHYASSNGCDGDCDLITTPTLTFTLRETFGYSLNGREFLVPQGATYTTIEDSYHGTTARIVDGVNGSMAVDYAVRPFTKTVDTGWSHRRCDTASDILTLWGMADLGSDKTDLYALTMTYDPAKARPRHLGRGMFGLATRDGNGDWINAVDRNVGGIKKFIHGPWKPGYGLGTYGTDPSTKTVWAVINYNGDFSVAGFHQAGSVHDDWDEQRGCHEEREENTHERYQHHEGRD
;
A
#
# COMPACT_ATOMS: atom_id res chain seq x y z
N MET A 1 30.95 -48.39 -56.56
CA MET A 1 29.95 -48.84 -55.57
C MET A 1 29.67 -47.66 -54.64
N PRO A 2 28.40 -47.25 -54.49
CA PRO A 2 28.08 -45.91 -53.98
C PRO A 2 27.98 -45.87 -52.45
N SER A 3 28.44 -44.75 -51.92
CA SER A 3 28.38 -44.31 -50.53
C SER A 3 26.95 -44.00 -50.08
N TYR A 4 26.50 -44.65 -49.02
CA TYR A 4 25.20 -44.43 -48.38
C TYR A 4 25.25 -43.30 -47.36
N VAL A 5 24.31 -42.37 -47.53
CA VAL A 5 23.89 -41.33 -46.59
C VAL A 5 23.28 -41.98 -45.34
N LYS A 6 23.68 -41.53 -44.14
CA LYS A 6 22.91 -41.72 -42.91
C LYS A 6 22.61 -40.35 -42.29
N ILE A 7 21.34 -39.99 -42.36
CA ILE A 7 20.73 -38.88 -41.64
C ILE A 7 20.70 -39.27 -40.16
N VAL A 8 21.29 -38.45 -39.29
CA VAL A 8 21.15 -38.55 -37.84
C VAL A 8 20.18 -37.46 -37.40
N SER A 9 18.99 -37.87 -36.96
CA SER A 9 18.03 -37.00 -36.29
C SER A 9 18.53 -36.68 -34.88
N VAL A 10 18.78 -35.41 -34.58
CA VAL A 10 19.06 -34.93 -33.22
C VAL A 10 17.73 -34.64 -32.54
N LEU A 11 17.38 -35.45 -31.54
CA LEU A 11 16.27 -35.20 -30.63
C LEU A 11 16.76 -34.19 -29.57
N VAL A 12 16.25 -32.96 -29.60
CA VAL A 12 16.47 -31.97 -28.53
C VAL A 12 15.42 -32.21 -27.46
N LEU A 13 15.83 -32.83 -26.34
CA LEU A 13 15.00 -32.95 -25.15
C LEU A 13 15.09 -31.62 -24.37
N ALA A 14 14.08 -30.76 -24.51
CA ALA A 14 13.94 -29.57 -23.69
C ALA A 14 13.49 -30.00 -22.28
N LEU A 15 14.43 -30.08 -21.35
CA LEU A 15 14.15 -30.16 -19.92
C LEU A 15 13.61 -28.79 -19.47
N PHE A 16 12.27 -28.67 -19.39
CA PHE A 16 11.61 -27.63 -18.62
C PHE A 16 11.86 -27.90 -17.13
N LEU A 17 13.01 -27.47 -16.63
CA LEU A 17 13.18 -27.18 -15.21
C LEU A 17 12.37 -25.90 -14.94
N GLY A 18 11.11 -26.09 -14.52
CA GLY A 18 10.36 -25.01 -13.89
C GLY A 18 11.15 -24.58 -12.67
N ALA A 19 11.77 -23.40 -12.74
CA ALA A 19 12.33 -22.76 -11.57
C ALA A 19 11.17 -22.56 -10.58
N ILE A 20 11.16 -23.37 -9.53
CA ILE A 20 10.39 -23.06 -8.33
C ILE A 20 11.09 -21.82 -7.78
N THR A 21 10.63 -20.64 -8.20
CA THR A 21 11.04 -19.38 -7.58
C THR A 21 10.50 -19.45 -6.16
N ALA A 22 11.37 -19.76 -5.20
CA ALA A 22 11.08 -19.52 -3.80
C ALA A 22 10.51 -18.09 -3.71
N SER A 23 9.30 -17.94 -3.19
CA SER A 23 8.68 -16.62 -3.02
C SER A 23 9.65 -15.76 -2.22
N ALA A 24 9.94 -14.55 -2.71
CA ALA A 24 10.74 -13.59 -1.97
C ALA A 24 10.12 -13.38 -0.58
N GLU A 25 10.97 -13.21 0.45
CA GLU A 25 10.52 -12.96 1.81
C GLU A 25 9.73 -11.65 1.85
N ALA A 26 8.61 -11.63 2.58
CA ALA A 26 7.85 -10.40 2.76
C ALA A 26 8.73 -9.31 3.39
N TRP A 27 8.66 -8.10 2.85
CA TRP A 27 9.44 -6.96 3.31
C TRP A 27 8.56 -5.73 3.47
N LYS A 28 9.07 -4.73 4.20
CA LYS A 28 8.31 -3.54 4.56
C LYS A 28 9.03 -2.25 4.18
N PHE A 29 8.27 -1.23 3.81
CA PHE A 29 8.74 0.15 3.73
C PHE A 29 7.79 1.10 4.45
N GLY A 30 8.33 2.19 4.98
CA GLY A 30 7.57 3.25 5.65
C GLY A 30 7.25 4.40 4.71
N VAL A 31 6.16 5.12 4.96
CA VAL A 31 5.86 6.41 4.33
C VAL A 31 5.48 7.43 5.39
N MET A 32 6.02 8.64 5.26
CA MET A 32 5.73 9.81 6.10
C MET A 32 5.69 11.07 5.22
N SER A 33 5.09 12.17 5.67
CA SER A 33 4.88 13.38 4.85
C SER A 33 4.88 14.65 5.68
N ASP A 34 5.18 15.79 5.04
CA ASP A 34 4.99 17.14 5.59
C ASP A 34 5.64 17.32 6.98
N THR A 35 6.96 17.46 7.05
CA THR A 35 7.70 17.56 8.33
C THR A 35 8.09 18.99 8.70
N GLN A 36 7.31 19.97 8.25
CA GLN A 36 7.56 21.38 8.47
C GLN A 36 7.28 21.78 9.93
N TRP A 37 8.01 22.76 10.44
CA TRP A 37 7.76 23.37 11.75
C TRP A 37 7.94 24.89 11.70
N LYS A 38 7.17 25.64 12.48
CA LYS A 38 7.15 27.10 12.40
C LYS A 38 8.32 27.78 13.11
N ALA A 39 8.53 27.46 14.40
CA ALA A 39 9.56 28.06 15.24
C ALA A 39 9.92 27.13 16.40
N ASN A 40 11.18 27.18 16.84
CA ASN A 40 11.71 26.27 17.86
C ASN A 40 11.39 26.76 19.30
N VAL A 41 10.10 26.80 19.66
CA VAL A 41 9.66 27.36 20.95
C VAL A 41 10.01 26.45 22.13
N ASP A 42 9.93 25.13 21.94
CA ASP A 42 10.16 24.12 22.99
C ASP A 42 11.55 23.47 22.94
N GLY A 43 12.42 23.94 22.04
CA GLY A 43 13.77 23.41 21.85
C GLY A 43 13.84 22.08 21.09
N GLN A 44 12.70 21.50 20.67
CA GLN A 44 12.66 20.18 20.01
C GLN A 44 12.62 20.26 18.49
N ASN A 45 12.37 21.43 17.90
CA ASN A 45 12.06 21.59 16.48
C ASN A 45 12.90 22.72 15.85
N PRO A 46 14.23 22.52 15.76
CA PRO A 46 15.15 23.51 15.20
C PRO A 46 14.89 23.77 13.72
N GLU A 47 15.36 24.93 13.23
CA GLU A 47 15.53 25.21 11.79
C GLU A 47 14.30 24.93 10.92
N THR A 48 13.10 25.13 11.49
CA THR A 48 11.82 24.93 10.81
C THR A 48 11.46 23.48 10.47
N VAL A 49 12.02 22.52 11.22
CA VAL A 49 11.80 21.07 11.02
C VAL A 49 11.16 20.46 12.27
N ALA A 50 10.17 19.59 12.07
CA ALA A 50 9.41 18.93 13.13
C ALA A 50 10.17 17.77 13.79
N VAL A 51 11.42 18.00 14.21
CA VAL A 51 12.33 16.94 14.71
C VAL A 51 11.73 16.16 15.88
N GLY A 52 11.00 16.81 16.78
CA GLY A 52 10.33 16.12 17.89
C GLY A 52 9.26 15.11 17.44
N ILE A 53 8.55 15.40 16.35
CA ILE A 53 7.60 14.46 15.72
C ILE A 53 8.38 13.37 14.96
N ILE A 54 9.37 13.76 14.14
CA ILE A 54 10.19 12.83 13.34
C ILE A 54 10.81 11.74 14.22
N ASN A 55 11.35 12.10 15.39
CA ASN A 55 11.98 11.12 16.29
C ASN A 55 10.99 10.05 16.79
N GLN A 56 9.74 10.44 17.05
CA GLN A 56 8.69 9.51 17.45
C GLN A 56 8.30 8.58 16.29
N LEU A 57 8.23 9.09 15.05
CA LEU A 57 7.96 8.27 13.86
C LEU A 57 9.12 7.34 13.49
N ASN A 58 10.36 7.82 13.54
CA ASN A 58 11.55 7.01 13.29
C ASN A 58 11.57 5.77 14.20
N SER A 59 11.19 5.93 15.48
CA SER A 59 11.05 4.82 16.41
C SER A 59 10.02 3.79 15.94
N GLN A 60 8.90 4.22 15.36
CA GLN A 60 7.90 3.32 14.77
C GLN A 60 8.48 2.56 13.57
N PHE A 61 9.11 3.26 12.63
CA PHE A 61 9.70 2.64 11.44
C PHE A 61 10.77 1.59 11.80
N ILE A 62 11.61 1.89 12.78
CA ILE A 62 12.61 0.94 13.31
C ILE A 62 11.92 -0.28 13.93
N ASN A 63 10.88 -0.07 14.75
CA ASN A 63 10.13 -1.17 15.38
C ASN A 63 9.41 -2.06 14.36
N HIS A 64 8.90 -1.47 13.28
CA HIS A 64 8.31 -2.19 12.16
C HIS A 64 9.35 -2.86 11.25
N LYS A 65 10.66 -2.63 11.47
CA LYS A 65 11.77 -3.20 10.71
C LYS A 65 11.66 -2.92 9.21
N VAL A 66 11.24 -1.71 8.87
CA VAL A 66 11.16 -1.29 7.47
C VAL A 66 12.56 -1.25 6.85
N LYS A 67 12.64 -1.49 5.54
CA LYS A 67 13.90 -1.47 4.79
C LYS A 67 14.32 -0.06 4.39
N PHE A 68 13.33 0.79 4.16
CA PHE A 68 13.52 2.20 3.92
C PHE A 68 12.23 2.97 4.25
N VAL A 69 12.35 4.29 4.32
CA VAL A 69 11.23 5.22 4.47
C VAL A 69 11.23 6.19 3.28
N ILE A 70 10.05 6.42 2.70
CA ILE A 70 9.81 7.48 1.74
C ILE A 70 9.20 8.68 2.46
N GLN A 71 9.76 9.87 2.22
CA GLN A 71 9.22 11.15 2.71
C GLN A 71 8.60 11.92 1.56
N VAL A 72 7.29 12.20 1.66
CA VAL A 72 6.49 12.80 0.58
C VAL A 72 6.52 14.33 0.64
N GLY A 73 7.70 14.90 0.43
CA GLY A 73 7.86 16.35 0.32
C GLY A 73 7.74 17.11 1.64
N ASP A 74 7.86 18.43 1.47
CA ASP A 74 7.90 19.47 2.48
C ASP A 74 8.71 19.05 3.72
N LEU A 75 10.01 18.97 3.47
CA LEU A 75 11.02 18.58 4.43
C LEU A 75 11.17 19.60 5.57
N VAL A 76 10.98 20.89 5.24
CA VAL A 76 11.18 22.05 6.12
C VAL A 76 10.06 23.08 5.92
N ASP A 77 9.83 24.04 6.83
CA ASP A 77 8.87 25.15 6.55
C ASP A 77 9.49 26.28 5.72
N LYS A 78 10.79 26.51 5.88
CA LYS A 78 11.52 27.52 5.11
C LYS A 78 12.87 26.95 4.74
N GLU A 79 13.31 27.21 3.53
CA GLU A 79 14.67 26.82 3.09
C GLU A 79 15.80 27.55 3.86
N THR A 80 15.47 28.59 4.64
CA THR A 80 16.43 29.31 5.48
C THR A 80 15.88 29.43 6.90
N ASN A 81 16.78 29.49 7.88
CA ASN A 81 16.43 29.63 9.29
C ASN A 81 16.05 31.08 9.68
N SER A 82 15.50 31.83 8.72
CA SER A 82 15.00 33.20 8.91
C SER A 82 14.01 33.33 10.08
N PRO A 83 13.06 32.39 10.30
CA PRO A 83 12.12 32.49 11.43
C PRO A 83 12.79 32.47 12.82
N ASN A 84 13.99 31.90 12.95
CA ASN A 84 14.75 31.90 14.20
C ASN A 84 15.89 32.95 14.20
N GLY A 85 15.84 33.93 13.28
CA GLY A 85 16.79 35.04 13.22
C GLY A 85 18.12 34.74 12.52
N LEU A 86 18.22 33.61 11.81
CA LEU A 86 19.45 33.12 11.17
C LEU A 86 19.23 32.91 9.66
N PRO A 87 19.01 33.99 8.88
CA PRO A 87 18.57 33.89 7.48
C PRO A 87 19.62 33.32 6.50
N LEU A 88 20.88 33.20 6.94
CA LEU A 88 21.95 32.61 6.14
C LEU A 88 22.07 31.09 6.34
N ASP A 89 21.48 30.56 7.42
CA ASP A 89 21.56 29.14 7.73
C ASP A 89 20.50 28.40 6.91
N ARG A 90 20.92 27.32 6.26
CA ARG A 90 20.03 26.42 5.50
C ARG A 90 19.44 25.39 6.45
N THR A 91 18.25 24.90 6.13
CA THR A 91 17.42 24.12 7.06
C THR A 91 17.31 22.64 6.69
N MET A 92 17.60 22.27 5.43
CA MET A 92 17.52 20.87 5.03
C MET A 92 18.59 20.01 5.71
N ASP A 93 19.70 20.61 6.15
CA ASP A 93 20.73 19.98 6.99
C ASP A 93 20.15 19.41 8.30
N THR A 94 19.21 20.12 8.93
CA THR A 94 18.49 19.61 10.10
C THR A 94 17.64 18.39 9.74
N ARG A 95 16.95 18.39 8.59
CA ARG A 95 16.11 17.26 8.20
C ARG A 95 16.90 16.00 7.89
N ILE A 96 18.05 16.12 7.21
CA ILE A 96 18.92 14.96 6.97
C ILE A 96 19.53 14.46 8.28
N SER A 97 19.91 15.35 9.19
CA SER A 97 20.39 14.97 10.54
C SER A 97 19.32 14.20 11.32
N ALA A 98 18.06 14.59 11.21
CA ALA A 98 16.94 13.88 11.83
C ALA A 98 16.69 12.48 11.21
N ALA A 99 17.24 12.17 10.03
CA ALA A 99 17.20 10.82 9.45
C ALA A 99 18.31 9.89 10.00
N GLN A 100 19.26 10.41 10.78
CA GLN A 100 20.43 9.63 11.24
C GLN A 100 20.03 8.35 12.00
N ALA A 101 19.00 8.41 12.85
CA ALA A 101 18.51 7.24 13.56
C ALA A 101 18.04 6.10 12.63
N LEU A 102 17.51 6.45 11.45
CA LEU A 102 17.16 5.46 10.43
C LEU A 102 18.42 4.86 9.80
N TYR A 103 19.39 5.70 9.42
CA TYR A 103 20.65 5.23 8.85
C TYR A 103 21.43 4.32 9.79
N ASP A 104 21.50 4.67 11.07
CA ASP A 104 22.15 3.87 12.12
C ASP A 104 21.48 2.49 12.29
N ALA A 105 20.17 2.41 12.01
CA ALA A 105 19.40 1.18 12.00
C ALA A 105 19.49 0.41 10.66
N GLY A 106 20.27 0.89 9.69
CA GLY A 106 20.38 0.30 8.35
C GLY A 106 19.15 0.51 7.46
N ILE A 107 18.36 1.55 7.75
CA ILE A 107 17.12 1.88 7.04
C ILE A 107 17.39 3.04 6.07
N GLY A 108 17.08 2.83 4.78
CA GLY A 108 17.18 3.87 3.77
C GLY A 108 16.20 5.03 3.99
N PHE A 109 16.56 6.23 3.56
CA PHE A 109 15.68 7.40 3.61
C PHE A 109 15.62 8.05 2.22
N TYR A 110 14.44 8.04 1.60
CA TYR A 110 14.23 8.47 0.21
C TYR A 110 13.20 9.59 0.14
N PRO A 111 13.62 10.86 0.26
CA PRO A 111 12.72 11.99 0.17
C PRO A 111 12.44 12.40 -1.28
N LEU A 112 11.36 13.13 -1.48
CA LEU A 112 11.18 14.05 -2.62
C LEU A 112 10.96 15.47 -2.08
N ARG A 113 11.04 16.50 -2.92
CA ARG A 113 10.82 17.90 -2.49
C ARG A 113 9.35 18.25 -2.43
N GLY A 114 8.97 19.15 -1.54
CA GLY A 114 7.67 19.83 -1.62
C GLY A 114 7.78 21.30 -2.06
N ASN A 115 6.66 22.03 -2.00
CA ASN A 115 6.68 23.45 -2.37
C ASN A 115 7.50 24.31 -1.41
N HIS A 116 7.75 23.85 -0.19
CA HIS A 116 8.64 24.52 0.75
C HIS A 116 10.13 24.38 0.38
N GLU A 117 10.48 23.44 -0.50
CA GLU A 117 11.81 23.27 -1.11
C GLU A 117 11.80 23.53 -2.63
N GLY A 118 10.88 24.40 -3.08
CA GLY A 118 10.57 24.55 -4.51
C GLY A 118 11.58 25.36 -5.34
N SER A 119 12.61 25.95 -4.72
CA SER A 119 13.56 26.82 -5.40
C SER A 119 14.68 26.06 -6.13
N ARG A 120 15.43 26.79 -6.98
CA ARG A 120 16.68 26.29 -7.58
C ARG A 120 17.74 26.00 -6.51
N THR A 121 17.82 26.83 -5.47
CA THR A 121 18.82 26.66 -4.40
C THR A 121 18.57 25.36 -3.66
N ALA A 122 17.31 25.10 -3.28
CA ALA A 122 16.93 23.83 -2.69
C ALA A 122 17.16 22.65 -3.64
N ALA A 123 16.93 22.78 -4.95
CA ALA A 123 17.23 21.73 -5.92
C ALA A 123 18.72 21.30 -5.89
N LEU A 124 19.64 22.27 -5.82
CA LEU A 124 21.08 22.02 -5.78
C LEU A 124 21.52 21.41 -4.44
N GLU A 125 20.98 21.93 -3.34
CA GLU A 125 21.25 21.46 -1.99
C GLU A 125 20.73 20.03 -1.78
N PHE A 126 19.52 19.74 -2.25
CA PHE A 126 18.88 18.43 -2.14
C PHE A 126 19.73 17.31 -2.73
N GLN A 127 20.29 17.51 -3.94
CA GLN A 127 21.18 16.53 -4.58
C GLN A 127 22.45 16.26 -3.75
N THR A 128 22.93 17.28 -3.05
CA THR A 128 24.15 17.18 -2.23
C THR A 128 23.88 16.42 -0.95
N LEU A 129 22.77 16.74 -0.27
CA LEU A 129 22.41 16.12 1.01
C LEU A 129 21.91 14.68 0.81
N TYR A 130 21.04 14.47 -0.17
CA TYR A 130 20.39 13.18 -0.38
C TYR A 130 21.01 12.41 -1.56
N SER A 131 22.33 12.25 -1.55
CA SER A 131 23.06 11.56 -2.64
C SER A 131 22.51 10.17 -3.00
N GLN A 132 21.85 9.49 -2.06
CA GLN A 132 21.19 8.20 -2.28
C GLN A 132 20.06 8.26 -3.31
N THR A 133 19.43 9.41 -3.55
CA THR A 133 18.40 9.56 -4.61
C THR A 133 18.99 9.48 -6.02
N THR A 134 20.32 9.59 -6.13
CA THR A 134 21.07 9.35 -7.37
C THR A 134 21.70 7.96 -7.44
N GLY A 135 21.40 7.07 -6.48
CA GLY A 135 22.03 5.76 -6.34
C GLY A 135 23.48 5.82 -5.86
N SER A 136 23.87 6.91 -5.18
CA SER A 136 25.23 7.15 -4.69
C SER A 136 25.27 7.36 -3.18
N GLY A 137 26.46 7.22 -2.58
CA GLY A 137 26.67 7.45 -1.16
C GLY A 137 26.34 6.23 -0.27
N PRO A 138 26.56 6.35 1.05
CA PRO A 138 26.51 5.20 1.97
C PRO A 138 25.09 4.75 2.34
N HIS A 139 24.06 5.55 2.01
CA HIS A 139 22.67 5.33 2.46
C HIS A 139 21.74 4.77 1.36
N VAL A 140 22.31 4.25 0.27
CA VAL A 140 21.58 3.55 -0.80
C VAL A 140 21.08 2.17 -0.34
N PHE A 141 21.86 1.49 0.52
CA PHE A 141 21.58 0.13 0.98
C PHE A 141 21.29 -0.82 -0.20
N SER A 142 20.20 -1.60 -0.14
CA SER A 142 19.85 -2.59 -1.18
C SER A 142 19.03 -2.04 -2.34
N ALA A 143 18.74 -0.74 -2.40
CA ALA A 143 18.06 -0.15 -3.54
C ALA A 143 18.99 -0.16 -4.77
N SER A 144 18.41 -0.30 -5.96
CA SER A 144 19.17 -0.43 -7.20
C SER A 144 18.44 0.20 -8.38
N ASN A 145 19.07 0.17 -9.56
CA ASN A 145 18.46 0.62 -10.82
C ASN A 145 17.92 2.06 -10.77
N PHE A 146 18.75 2.97 -10.26
CA PHE A 146 18.40 4.38 -10.18
C PHE A 146 18.33 5.03 -11.55
N SER A 147 17.32 5.87 -11.79
CA SER A 147 17.14 6.60 -13.04
C SER A 147 16.46 7.95 -12.79
N SER A 148 16.74 8.93 -13.64
CA SER A 148 16.12 10.25 -13.63
C SER A 148 15.83 10.72 -15.07
N PRO A 149 14.84 11.61 -15.28
CA PRO A 149 14.42 12.01 -16.62
C PRO A 149 15.45 12.88 -17.36
N SER A 150 16.30 13.60 -16.63
CA SER A 150 17.33 14.46 -17.21
C SER A 150 18.40 14.81 -16.18
N THR A 151 19.51 15.41 -16.62
CA THR A 151 20.57 15.92 -15.75
C THR A 151 20.08 17.00 -14.78
N THR A 152 19.12 17.84 -15.21
CA THR A 152 18.57 18.94 -14.40
C THR A 152 17.59 18.46 -13.33
N LEU A 153 17.17 17.19 -13.40
CA LEU A 153 16.27 16.51 -12.48
C LEU A 153 16.92 15.31 -11.79
N ASN A 154 18.23 15.10 -11.96
CA ASN A 154 18.94 13.95 -11.42
C ASN A 154 18.76 13.85 -9.89
N GLY A 155 18.19 12.76 -9.38
CA GLY A 155 17.88 12.62 -7.95
C GLY A 155 16.83 13.57 -7.38
N LEU A 156 16.15 14.38 -8.22
CA LEU A 156 14.97 15.17 -7.84
C LEU A 156 13.70 14.42 -8.22
N SER A 157 13.53 14.18 -9.53
CA SER A 157 12.66 13.12 -10.01
C SER A 157 13.51 11.89 -10.24
N TYR A 158 13.17 10.79 -9.58
CA TYR A 158 13.97 9.59 -9.66
C TYR A 158 13.15 8.34 -9.46
N SER A 159 13.65 7.23 -10.00
CA SER A 159 13.14 5.90 -9.72
C SER A 159 14.22 5.03 -9.14
N PHE A 160 13.81 3.97 -8.44
CA PHE A 160 14.68 2.87 -8.03
C PHE A 160 13.87 1.60 -7.86
N ASP A 161 14.57 0.47 -7.89
CA ASP A 161 14.02 -0.85 -7.60
C ASP A 161 14.45 -1.30 -6.21
N TYR A 162 13.53 -1.92 -5.48
CA TYR A 162 13.82 -2.66 -4.25
C TYR A 162 13.07 -3.99 -4.31
N ASP A 163 13.83 -5.08 -4.32
CA ASP A 163 13.32 -6.45 -4.47
C ASP A 163 12.31 -6.57 -5.64
N ASN A 164 11.04 -6.85 -5.36
CA ASN A 164 9.99 -7.04 -6.36
C ASN A 164 9.09 -5.79 -6.57
N ALA A 165 9.63 -4.59 -6.37
CA ALA A 165 8.91 -3.33 -6.58
C ALA A 165 9.77 -2.22 -7.20
N ARG A 166 9.14 -1.38 -8.04
CA ARG A 166 9.70 -0.12 -8.53
C ARG A 166 9.04 1.08 -7.85
N PHE A 167 9.84 2.06 -7.48
CA PHE A 167 9.41 3.32 -6.89
C PHE A 167 9.72 4.43 -7.88
N VAL A 168 8.76 5.34 -8.11
CA VAL A 168 8.94 6.52 -8.97
C VAL A 168 8.52 7.75 -8.18
N LEU A 169 9.46 8.64 -7.90
CA LEU A 169 9.27 9.85 -7.12
C LEU A 169 9.40 11.06 -8.05
N LEU A 170 8.42 11.96 -8.00
CA LEU A 170 8.22 13.01 -8.99
C LEU A 170 8.39 14.40 -8.37
N ASP A 171 9.27 15.20 -8.98
CA ASP A 171 9.51 16.58 -8.63
C ASP A 171 8.88 17.52 -9.67
N GLN A 172 8.01 18.44 -9.22
CA GLN A 172 7.36 19.44 -10.07
C GLN A 172 7.95 20.86 -9.89
N PHE A 173 9.08 21.01 -9.22
CA PHE A 173 9.56 22.32 -8.77
C PHE A 173 10.69 22.85 -9.64
N THR A 174 11.21 24.04 -9.30
CA THR A 174 12.26 24.68 -10.08
C THR A 174 13.48 23.76 -10.15
N ARG A 175 14.01 23.55 -11.36
CA ARG A 175 15.14 22.64 -11.61
C ARG A 175 16.47 23.22 -11.17
N THR A 176 17.52 22.41 -11.19
CA THR A 176 18.89 22.82 -10.77
C THR A 176 19.49 23.92 -11.65
N ASP A 177 19.07 24.02 -12.91
CA ASP A 177 19.47 25.09 -13.83
C ASP A 177 18.60 26.36 -13.71
N GLY A 178 17.58 26.34 -12.85
CA GLY A 178 16.62 27.44 -12.66
C GLY A 178 15.47 27.46 -13.66
N THR A 179 15.38 26.48 -14.56
CA THR A 179 14.32 26.42 -15.56
C THR A 179 13.05 25.78 -15.01
N ASN A 180 11.94 26.08 -15.71
CA ASN A 180 10.65 25.43 -15.57
C ASN A 180 10.12 25.12 -16.97
N TYR A 181 9.42 24.00 -17.14
CA TYR A 181 8.75 23.67 -18.39
C TYR A 181 7.69 24.73 -18.72
N LEU A 182 7.75 25.27 -19.94
CA LEU A 182 6.91 26.39 -20.37
C LEU A 182 6.90 27.58 -19.39
N GLY A 183 8.00 27.79 -18.66
CA GLY A 183 8.17 28.92 -17.74
C GLY A 183 7.37 28.84 -16.43
N SER A 184 6.78 27.68 -16.08
CA SER A 184 6.02 27.54 -14.84
C SER A 184 6.19 26.17 -14.19
N SER A 185 6.40 26.15 -12.86
CA SER A 185 6.45 24.91 -12.08
C SER A 185 5.15 24.10 -12.13
N ASN A 186 4.03 24.76 -12.42
CA ASN A 186 2.73 24.11 -12.64
C ASN A 186 2.71 23.15 -13.84
N ASN A 187 3.70 23.22 -14.72
CA ASN A 187 3.78 22.41 -15.93
C ASN A 187 4.96 21.41 -15.89
N ASN A 188 5.79 21.41 -14.85
CA ASN A 188 7.07 20.69 -14.84
C ASN A 188 6.96 19.17 -14.92
N ILE A 189 5.78 18.59 -14.67
CA ILE A 189 5.55 17.16 -14.83
C ILE A 189 5.29 16.78 -16.29
N ILE A 190 4.80 17.71 -17.10
CA ILE A 190 4.34 17.43 -18.48
C ILE A 190 5.50 16.89 -19.34
N ASP A 191 6.70 17.45 -19.22
CA ASP A 191 7.86 17.00 -19.98
C ASP A 191 8.58 15.79 -19.37
N GLN A 192 8.13 15.30 -18.22
CA GLN A 192 8.63 14.07 -17.59
C GLN A 192 7.85 12.83 -18.01
N GLN A 193 6.67 12.99 -18.65
CA GLN A 193 5.75 11.89 -18.95
C GLN A 193 6.42 10.72 -19.70
N GLY A 194 7.24 11.00 -20.72
CA GLY A 194 7.91 9.94 -21.48
C GLY A 194 8.89 9.11 -20.64
N TRP A 195 9.55 9.72 -19.65
CA TRP A 195 10.38 8.99 -18.69
C TRP A 195 9.53 8.19 -17.70
N ILE A 196 8.42 8.75 -17.21
CA ILE A 196 7.47 8.05 -16.33
C ILE A 196 6.96 6.78 -17.03
N ASP A 197 6.51 6.90 -18.28
CA ASP A 197 6.05 5.78 -19.10
C ASP A 197 7.13 4.71 -19.24
N ALA A 198 8.37 5.11 -19.50
CA ALA A 198 9.50 4.19 -19.59
C ALA A 198 9.79 3.49 -18.26
N GLN A 199 9.79 4.22 -17.13
CA GLN A 199 10.04 3.61 -15.83
C GLN A 199 8.95 2.61 -15.45
N LEU A 200 7.69 2.90 -15.74
CA LEU A 200 6.60 1.99 -15.42
C LEU A 200 6.56 0.77 -16.36
N SER A 201 6.74 0.97 -17.66
CA SER A 201 6.62 -0.11 -18.66
C SER A 201 7.82 -1.06 -18.73
N THR A 202 9.02 -0.62 -18.37
CA THR A 202 10.25 -1.44 -18.43
C THR A 202 10.50 -2.29 -17.20
N ARG A 203 9.65 -2.18 -16.19
CA ARG A 203 9.79 -2.92 -14.94
C ARG A 203 9.55 -4.42 -15.17
N PRO A 204 10.24 -5.32 -14.43
CA PRO A 204 10.04 -6.75 -14.60
C PRO A 204 8.58 -7.18 -14.40
N GLY A 205 8.11 -8.14 -15.19
CA GLY A 205 6.74 -8.66 -15.05
C GLY A 205 6.47 -9.22 -13.65
N LYS A 206 5.23 -9.09 -13.17
CA LYS A 206 4.79 -9.53 -11.82
C LYS A 206 5.51 -8.81 -10.65
N THR A 207 5.90 -7.56 -10.85
CA THR A 207 6.42 -6.71 -9.77
C THR A 207 5.51 -5.50 -9.55
N HIS A 208 5.59 -4.94 -8.35
CA HIS A 208 4.78 -3.80 -7.93
C HIS A 208 5.35 -2.48 -8.45
N ALA A 209 4.52 -1.45 -8.52
CA ALA A 209 4.97 -0.09 -8.78
C ALA A 209 4.23 0.89 -7.88
N PHE A 210 4.98 1.84 -7.31
CA PHE A 210 4.47 2.91 -6.45
C PHE A 210 4.94 4.25 -7.00
N VAL A 211 4.03 5.22 -7.11
CA VAL A 211 4.34 6.55 -7.64
C VAL A 211 4.04 7.60 -6.59
N PHE A 212 4.98 8.52 -6.41
CA PHE A 212 4.92 9.56 -5.39
C PHE A 212 5.12 10.93 -6.03
N SER A 213 4.34 11.91 -5.60
CA SER A 213 4.59 13.32 -5.83
C SER A 213 4.26 14.09 -4.56
N HIS A 214 4.71 15.33 -4.42
CA HIS A 214 4.32 16.08 -3.23
C HIS A 214 2.89 16.59 -3.33
N LYS A 215 2.52 17.22 -4.45
CA LYS A 215 1.14 17.66 -4.64
C LYS A 215 0.26 16.53 -5.13
N ASN A 216 -0.98 16.57 -4.68
CA ASN A 216 -2.02 15.57 -4.93
C ASN A 216 -2.53 15.62 -6.37
N LEU A 217 -3.30 14.60 -6.79
CA LEU A 217 -4.03 14.67 -8.07
C LEU A 217 -5.27 15.55 -7.95
N ILE A 218 -5.94 15.49 -6.80
CA ILE A 218 -7.02 16.41 -6.39
C ILE A 218 -6.82 16.71 -4.90
N GLY A 219 -6.42 17.95 -4.57
CA GLY A 219 -6.30 18.39 -3.17
C GLY A 219 -7.67 18.56 -2.50
N GLN A 220 -7.72 18.30 -1.19
CA GLN A 220 -8.90 18.50 -0.34
C GLN A 220 -8.99 19.95 0.15
N ASN A 221 -7.89 20.54 0.61
CA ASN A 221 -7.77 21.95 0.96
C ASN A 221 -7.14 22.76 -0.17
N HIS A 222 -5.93 22.40 -0.58
CA HIS A 222 -5.19 23.18 -1.56
C HIS A 222 -5.78 23.02 -2.95
N THR A 223 -5.83 24.13 -3.68
CA THR A 223 -6.35 24.13 -5.04
C THR A 223 -5.29 23.63 -6.02
N ASP A 224 -4.03 24.00 -5.85
CA ASP A 224 -2.96 23.58 -6.72
C ASP A 224 -2.61 22.09 -6.55
N ILE A 225 -2.29 21.45 -7.67
CA ILE A 225 -2.09 20.01 -7.81
C ILE A 225 -0.81 19.72 -8.60
N LEU A 226 -0.52 18.44 -8.79
CA LEU A 226 0.62 17.97 -9.59
C LEU A 226 0.67 18.59 -11.01
N PHE A 227 -0.51 18.84 -11.58
CA PHE A 227 -0.70 19.31 -12.96
C PHE A 227 -1.14 20.77 -13.07
N GLY A 228 -0.98 21.58 -12.01
CA GLY A 228 -1.09 23.02 -12.11
C GLY A 228 -1.85 23.69 -10.97
N SER A 229 -2.45 24.85 -11.25
CA SER A 229 -3.01 25.72 -10.21
C SER A 229 -4.41 25.31 -9.73
N ASN A 230 -5.06 24.35 -10.39
CA ASN A 230 -6.34 23.75 -9.97
C ASN A 230 -6.54 22.35 -10.59
N PRO A 231 -7.46 21.52 -10.06
CA PRO A 231 -7.68 20.15 -10.54
C PRO A 231 -8.12 20.00 -12.01
N ALA A 232 -8.64 21.05 -12.63
CA ALA A 232 -9.03 21.07 -14.04
C ALA A 232 -7.88 21.49 -14.98
N SER A 233 -6.70 21.84 -14.45
CA SER A 233 -5.55 22.30 -15.24
C SER A 233 -4.89 21.16 -16.02
N ASN A 234 -4.36 21.44 -17.21
CA ASN A 234 -3.59 20.48 -18.02
C ASN A 234 -4.26 19.10 -18.21
N PRO A 235 -5.53 19.03 -18.66
CA PRO A 235 -6.30 17.78 -18.68
C PRO A 235 -5.67 16.69 -19.57
N ALA A 236 -5.05 17.07 -20.69
CA ALA A 236 -4.36 16.10 -21.56
C ALA A 236 -3.16 15.44 -20.86
N ALA A 237 -2.41 16.18 -20.05
CA ALA A 237 -1.29 15.63 -19.27
C ALA A 237 -1.80 14.73 -18.15
N GLN A 238 -2.89 15.11 -17.47
CA GLN A 238 -3.54 14.25 -16.48
C GLN A 238 -4.05 12.93 -17.09
N ASN A 239 -4.65 12.97 -18.29
CA ASN A 239 -5.08 11.78 -19.02
C ASN A 239 -3.88 10.86 -19.32
N ALA A 240 -2.78 11.42 -19.84
CA ALA A 240 -1.57 10.65 -20.14
C ALA A 240 -0.98 10.01 -18.88
N PHE A 241 -0.88 10.78 -17.80
CA PHE A 241 -0.33 10.30 -16.54
C PHE A 241 -1.18 9.19 -15.90
N ILE A 242 -2.46 9.46 -15.64
CA ILE A 242 -3.36 8.48 -15.01
C ILE A 242 -3.53 7.25 -15.92
N GLY A 243 -3.60 7.46 -17.23
CA GLY A 243 -3.58 6.37 -18.22
C GLY A 243 -2.34 5.50 -18.12
N SER A 244 -1.15 6.10 -17.96
CA SER A 244 0.11 5.38 -17.76
C SER A 244 0.14 4.59 -16.46
N LEU A 245 -0.34 5.19 -15.35
CA LEU A 245 -0.46 4.49 -14.07
C LEU A 245 -1.35 3.25 -14.19
N ALA A 246 -2.55 3.44 -14.73
CA ALA A 246 -3.53 2.36 -14.90
C ALA A 246 -3.02 1.25 -15.84
N ALA A 247 -2.44 1.62 -16.99
CA ALA A 247 -1.92 0.66 -17.98
C ALA A 247 -0.76 -0.19 -17.44
N ASN A 248 -0.01 0.33 -16.47
CA ASN A 248 1.13 -0.37 -15.86
C ASN A 248 0.80 -1.03 -14.50
N GLY A 249 -0.46 -1.02 -14.10
CA GLY A 249 -0.95 -1.65 -12.87
C GLY A 249 -0.49 -0.95 -11.60
N VAL A 250 -0.16 0.36 -11.67
CA VAL A 250 0.07 1.15 -10.46
C VAL A 250 -1.26 1.29 -9.72
N ARG A 251 -1.30 0.81 -8.49
CA ARG A 251 -2.51 0.90 -7.65
C ARG A 251 -2.55 2.17 -6.82
N TYR A 252 -1.39 2.59 -6.30
CA TYR A 252 -1.31 3.75 -5.41
C TYR A 252 -0.42 4.83 -6.00
N HIS A 253 -1.01 6.00 -6.16
CA HIS A 253 -0.32 7.28 -6.22
C HIS A 253 -0.36 7.90 -4.83
N LEU A 254 0.77 8.43 -4.34
CA LEU A 254 0.87 9.05 -3.02
C LEU A 254 1.30 10.51 -3.12
N GLY A 255 0.52 11.36 -2.45
CA GLY A 255 0.72 12.80 -2.27
C GLY A 255 0.92 13.20 -0.81
N GLY A 256 1.28 14.46 -0.57
CA GLY A 256 1.34 15.12 0.73
C GLY A 256 0.55 16.44 0.68
N HIS A 257 1.15 17.57 1.07
CA HIS A 257 0.69 18.95 0.82
C HIS A 257 -0.57 19.39 1.57
N ASP A 258 -1.55 18.50 1.74
CA ASP A 258 -2.87 18.80 2.30
C ASP A 258 -2.99 18.44 3.78
N HIS A 259 -1.94 17.86 4.37
CA HIS A 259 -1.79 17.66 5.80
C HIS A 259 -2.95 16.87 6.44
N MET A 260 -3.40 15.82 5.76
CA MET A 260 -4.47 14.93 6.23
C MET A 260 -4.36 13.57 5.56
N HIS A 261 -4.89 12.53 6.21
CA HIS A 261 -5.10 11.25 5.55
C HIS A 261 -6.34 11.34 4.66
N ASN A 262 -6.19 11.11 3.35
CA ASN A 262 -7.31 10.99 2.43
C ASN A 262 -7.03 9.90 1.38
N ARG A 263 -7.97 8.97 1.20
CA ARG A 263 -7.96 7.95 0.15
C ARG A 263 -9.13 8.20 -0.78
N SER A 264 -8.86 8.22 -2.09
CA SER A 264 -9.91 8.32 -3.11
C SER A 264 -9.52 7.64 -4.42
N ILE A 265 -10.50 7.19 -5.20
CA ILE A 265 -10.27 6.89 -6.62
C ILE A 265 -10.33 8.20 -7.38
N VAL A 266 -9.27 8.51 -8.14
CA VAL A 266 -9.22 9.68 -9.03
C VAL A 266 -9.26 9.20 -10.48
N MET A 267 -10.32 9.60 -11.18
CA MET A 267 -10.51 9.32 -12.60
C MET A 267 -9.80 10.37 -13.46
N SER A 268 -9.30 9.96 -14.62
CA SER A 268 -8.76 10.87 -15.64
C SER A 268 -9.84 11.85 -16.13
N PRO A 269 -9.47 13.07 -16.55
CA PRO A 269 -10.42 14.03 -17.12
C PRO A 269 -11.32 13.50 -18.25
N ASP A 270 -10.86 12.51 -19.02
CA ASP A 270 -11.66 11.87 -20.08
C ASP A 270 -12.49 10.65 -19.62
N GLY A 271 -12.39 10.24 -18.36
CA GLY A 271 -13.12 9.10 -17.80
C GLY A 271 -12.55 7.73 -18.17
N SER A 272 -11.41 7.64 -18.87
CA SER A 272 -10.90 6.39 -19.43
C SER A 272 -10.01 5.57 -18.50
N ALA A 273 -9.43 6.20 -17.48
CA ALA A 273 -8.51 5.56 -16.54
C ALA A 273 -8.74 6.09 -15.12
N ALA A 274 -8.33 5.32 -14.13
CA ALA A 274 -8.39 5.74 -12.74
C ALA A 274 -7.22 5.13 -11.94
N VAL A 275 -6.87 5.78 -10.85
CA VAL A 275 -5.90 5.31 -9.87
C VAL A 275 -6.39 5.65 -8.47
N GLN A 276 -5.99 4.89 -7.47
CA GLN A 276 -6.22 5.29 -6.10
C GLN A 276 -5.14 6.31 -5.68
N ASP A 277 -5.59 7.51 -5.32
CA ASP A 277 -4.77 8.59 -4.77
C ASP A 277 -4.82 8.52 -3.24
N ILE A 278 -3.65 8.65 -2.61
CA ILE A 278 -3.49 8.71 -1.16
C ILE A 278 -2.80 10.01 -0.82
N ILE A 279 -3.51 10.92 -0.16
CA ILE A 279 -2.91 12.06 0.51
C ILE A 279 -2.40 11.56 1.86
N ALA A 280 -1.09 11.66 2.04
CA ALA A 280 -0.41 11.18 3.23
C ALA A 280 -0.72 12.08 4.44
N ALA A 281 -0.91 11.44 5.60
CA ALA A 281 -1.10 12.14 6.87
C ALA A 281 0.06 13.09 7.18
N SER A 282 -0.26 14.23 7.79
CA SER A 282 0.69 15.27 8.16
C SER A 282 1.65 14.83 9.26
N ASN A 283 2.91 15.26 9.19
CA ASN A 283 3.86 15.21 10.31
C ASN A 283 4.33 16.61 10.71
N SER A 284 3.47 17.60 10.43
CA SER A 284 3.75 19.02 10.54
C SER A 284 3.18 19.63 11.82
N TYR A 285 3.43 20.92 11.99
CA TYR A 285 2.76 21.73 12.99
C TYR A 285 1.34 22.17 12.59
N LYS A 286 0.98 22.15 11.30
CA LYS A 286 -0.32 22.64 10.78
C LYS A 286 -1.15 21.51 10.17
N PHE A 287 -2.48 21.65 10.19
CA PHE A 287 -3.44 20.69 9.65
C PHE A 287 -4.55 21.43 8.91
N TYR A 288 -4.89 21.00 7.70
CA TYR A 288 -5.86 21.73 6.89
C TYR A 288 -7.28 21.15 6.99
N ILE A 289 -8.26 22.02 6.76
CA ILE A 289 -9.67 21.65 6.62
C ILE A 289 -10.02 21.53 5.12
N PRO A 290 -10.67 20.45 4.66
CA PRO A 290 -11.15 20.35 3.28
C PRO A 290 -12.08 21.50 2.85
N GLN A 291 -12.05 21.87 1.57
CA GLN A 291 -12.94 22.88 0.99
C GLN A 291 -14.38 22.36 0.87
N ILE A 292 -15.36 23.26 1.05
CA ILE A 292 -16.78 23.00 0.78
C ILE A 292 -17.31 24.10 -0.15
N PRO A 293 -17.80 23.78 -1.38
CA PRO A 293 -17.77 22.46 -2.00
C PRO A 293 -16.32 21.95 -2.22
N SER A 294 -16.15 20.63 -2.33
CA SER A 294 -14.82 20.03 -2.57
C SER A 294 -14.18 20.60 -3.83
N ASN A 295 -12.85 20.59 -3.91
CA ASN A 295 -12.15 21.08 -5.10
C ASN A 295 -12.55 20.31 -6.37
N ASP A 296 -12.86 19.01 -6.25
CA ASP A 296 -13.42 18.24 -7.35
C ASP A 296 -14.75 18.82 -7.85
N ALA A 297 -15.71 19.06 -6.95
CA ALA A 297 -16.99 19.66 -7.30
C ALA A 297 -16.84 21.11 -7.81
N LYS A 298 -15.93 21.88 -7.23
CA LYS A 298 -15.73 23.30 -7.56
C LYS A 298 -15.07 23.50 -8.93
N TYR A 299 -14.11 22.65 -9.30
CA TYR A 299 -13.29 22.85 -10.51
C TYR A 299 -13.57 21.82 -11.61
N ASN A 300 -13.73 20.54 -11.28
CA ASN A 300 -13.88 19.49 -12.29
C ASN A 300 -15.30 19.38 -12.84
N VAL A 301 -16.33 19.55 -12.00
CA VAL A 301 -17.73 19.52 -12.49
C VAL A 301 -17.99 20.60 -13.53
N PRO A 302 -17.60 21.89 -13.34
CA PRO A 302 -17.76 22.89 -14.39
C PRO A 302 -16.91 22.62 -15.64
N ALA A 303 -15.74 22.00 -15.50
CA ALA A 303 -14.82 21.76 -16.61
C ALA A 303 -15.17 20.53 -17.45
N PHE A 304 -15.64 19.45 -16.81
CA PHE A 304 -15.80 18.13 -17.42
C PHE A 304 -17.24 17.60 -17.34
N GLY A 305 -18.11 18.22 -16.54
CA GLY A 305 -19.51 17.82 -16.37
C GLY A 305 -19.73 16.72 -15.32
N PHE A 306 -18.69 16.28 -14.63
CA PHE A 306 -18.76 15.23 -13.61
C PHE A 306 -17.66 15.39 -12.54
N THR A 307 -17.86 14.76 -11.38
CA THR A 307 -16.86 14.60 -10.32
C THR A 307 -15.86 13.50 -10.69
N ARG A 308 -14.58 13.76 -10.54
CA ARG A 308 -13.51 12.79 -10.85
C ARG A 308 -13.07 12.00 -9.62
N GLU A 309 -13.40 12.46 -8.42
CA GLU A 309 -13.00 11.84 -7.17
C GLU A 309 -14.14 10.98 -6.59
N THR A 310 -13.83 9.73 -6.25
CA THR A 310 -14.69 8.87 -5.42
C THR A 310 -14.04 8.70 -4.04
N PRO A 311 -14.60 9.30 -2.97
CA PRO A 311 -14.04 9.21 -1.63
C PRO A 311 -14.08 7.79 -1.05
N ILE A 312 -13.02 7.39 -0.34
CA ILE A 312 -12.89 6.05 0.27
C ILE A 312 -12.67 6.15 1.78
N ALA A 313 -11.75 7.00 2.22
CA ALA A 313 -11.49 7.26 3.64
C ALA A 313 -10.91 8.66 3.83
N GLN A 314 -11.19 9.28 4.98
CA GLN A 314 -10.59 10.56 5.38
C GLN A 314 -10.41 10.59 6.90
N GLU A 315 -9.23 11.02 7.34
CA GLU A 315 -8.96 11.31 8.74
C GLU A 315 -8.21 12.65 8.85
N LEU A 316 -8.78 13.54 9.65
CA LEU A 316 -8.31 14.91 9.84
C LEU A 316 -7.66 15.08 11.22
N PHE A 317 -6.83 16.11 11.36
CA PHE A 317 -6.27 16.55 12.65
C PHE A 317 -5.45 15.47 13.38
N THR A 318 -4.75 14.63 12.62
CA THR A 318 -3.90 13.57 13.15
C THR A 318 -2.50 13.63 12.58
N VAL A 319 -1.54 13.24 13.40
CA VAL A 319 -0.19 12.89 12.94
C VAL A 319 -0.19 11.41 12.61
N GLY A 320 0.26 11.03 11.41
CA GLY A 320 0.20 9.64 10.98
C GLY A 320 1.32 9.20 10.06
N TYR A 321 1.44 7.88 9.91
CA TYR A 321 2.40 7.24 9.02
C TYR A 321 1.80 5.96 8.43
N TYR A 322 2.54 5.35 7.51
CA TYR A 322 2.10 4.14 6.82
C TYR A 322 3.20 3.09 6.83
N ILE A 323 2.78 1.83 6.96
CA ILE A 323 3.62 0.66 6.78
C ILE A 323 3.08 -0.13 5.59
N PHE A 324 3.88 -0.23 4.54
CA PHE A 324 3.60 -1.06 3.39
C PHE A 324 4.33 -2.38 3.57
N THR A 325 3.60 -3.49 3.56
CA THR A 325 4.14 -4.85 3.52
C THR A 325 3.95 -5.40 2.11
N VAL A 326 5.05 -5.70 1.43
CA VAL A 326 5.08 -6.36 0.13
C VAL A 326 5.38 -7.83 0.36
N ASP A 327 4.44 -8.70 0.01
CA ASP A 327 4.53 -10.15 0.17
C ASP A 327 4.18 -10.85 -1.14
N GLY A 328 5.21 -11.11 -1.95
CA GLY A 328 5.05 -11.64 -3.29
C GLY A 328 4.08 -10.78 -4.12
N PRO A 329 2.94 -11.32 -4.60
CA PRO A 329 1.97 -10.56 -5.38
C PRO A 329 1.09 -9.63 -4.52
N ARG A 330 1.10 -9.74 -3.20
CA ARG A 330 0.21 -8.99 -2.30
C ARG A 330 0.92 -7.76 -1.72
N VAL A 331 0.18 -6.67 -1.59
CA VAL A 331 0.58 -5.48 -0.83
C VAL A 331 -0.47 -5.22 0.23
N THR A 332 -0.05 -5.15 1.49
CA THR A 332 -0.88 -4.68 2.62
C THR A 332 -0.34 -3.36 3.11
N VAL A 333 -1.23 -2.40 3.33
CA VAL A 333 -0.92 -1.08 3.85
C VAL A 333 -1.64 -0.90 5.18
N GLU A 334 -0.88 -0.54 6.20
CA GLU A 334 -1.38 -0.21 7.53
C GLU A 334 -1.18 1.30 7.73
N HIS A 335 -2.27 2.03 7.95
CA HIS A 335 -2.22 3.44 8.33
C HIS A 335 -2.31 3.55 9.85
N TYR A 336 -1.31 4.19 10.47
CA TYR A 336 -1.29 4.48 11.90
C TYR A 336 -1.41 5.98 12.11
N ALA A 337 -2.17 6.37 13.14
CA ALA A 337 -2.31 7.77 13.50
C ALA A 337 -2.46 7.98 15.01
N SER A 338 -2.08 9.18 15.43
CA SER A 338 -2.30 9.73 16.76
C SER A 338 -3.03 11.07 16.59
N SER A 339 -3.85 11.44 17.56
CA SER A 339 -4.33 12.83 17.66
C SER A 339 -3.12 13.78 17.61
N ASN A 340 -3.28 14.91 16.92
CA ASN A 340 -2.27 15.98 16.87
C ASN A 340 -2.10 16.70 18.24
N GLY A 341 -2.95 16.40 19.23
CA GLY A 341 -2.93 17.04 20.55
C GLY A 341 -3.83 18.27 20.66
N CYS A 342 -4.59 18.58 19.61
CA CYS A 342 -5.59 19.64 19.58
C CYS A 342 -6.98 19.07 19.24
N ASP A 343 -8.03 19.76 19.69
CA ASP A 343 -9.41 19.49 19.28
C ASP A 343 -9.74 20.22 17.96
N GLY A 344 -9.06 19.86 16.86
CA GLY A 344 -9.36 20.37 15.50
C GLY A 344 -8.19 21.06 14.79
N ASP A 345 -8.52 22.06 13.96
CA ASP A 345 -7.57 22.89 13.21
C ASP A 345 -6.78 23.78 14.16
N CYS A 346 -5.49 23.49 14.30
CA CYS A 346 -4.56 24.25 15.12
C CYS A 346 -3.16 24.27 14.50
N ASP A 347 -2.43 25.34 14.80
CA ASP A 347 -0.97 25.38 14.68
C ASP A 347 -0.37 24.87 15.99
N LEU A 348 0.34 23.74 15.95
CA LEU A 348 1.12 23.25 17.07
C LEU A 348 2.28 24.21 17.35
N ILE A 349 2.44 24.57 18.62
CA ILE A 349 3.55 25.41 19.09
C ILE A 349 4.60 24.62 19.88
N THR A 350 4.27 23.40 20.28
CA THR A 350 5.14 22.46 20.99
C THR A 350 4.92 21.05 20.45
N THR A 351 5.95 20.20 20.48
CA THR A 351 5.84 18.80 20.07
C THR A 351 4.84 18.05 20.95
N PRO A 352 3.80 17.43 20.37
CA PRO A 352 2.88 16.58 21.12
C PRO A 352 3.53 15.23 21.44
N THR A 353 3.08 14.60 22.53
CA THR A 353 3.34 13.18 22.76
C THR A 353 2.36 12.36 21.93
N LEU A 354 2.87 11.51 21.05
CA LEU A 354 2.06 10.77 20.09
C LEU A 354 1.83 9.33 20.58
N THR A 355 0.58 8.88 20.52
CA THR A 355 0.20 7.49 20.77
C THR A 355 -0.45 6.93 19.52
N PHE A 356 0.35 6.24 18.71
CA PHE A 356 -0.12 5.72 17.44
C PHE A 356 -1.00 4.48 17.62
N THR A 357 -2.14 4.49 16.96
CA THR A 357 -3.05 3.34 16.86
C THR A 357 -3.28 3.01 15.40
N LEU A 358 -3.48 1.73 15.09
CA LEU A 358 -3.86 1.30 13.74
C LEU A 358 -5.24 1.90 13.42
N ARG A 359 -5.34 2.57 12.27
CA ARG A 359 -6.54 3.26 11.82
C ARG A 359 -7.20 2.53 10.67
N GLU A 360 -6.43 1.98 9.74
CA GLU A 360 -6.98 1.24 8.61
C GLU A 360 -5.95 0.21 8.13
N THR A 361 -6.46 -0.92 7.64
CA THR A 361 -5.70 -1.87 6.84
C THR A 361 -6.37 -2.04 5.48
N PHE A 362 -5.66 -1.71 4.42
CA PHE A 362 -6.08 -1.89 3.03
C PHE A 362 -4.97 -2.54 2.22
N GLY A 363 -5.21 -2.87 0.96
CA GLY A 363 -4.21 -3.55 0.16
C GLY A 363 -4.68 -3.83 -1.26
N TYR A 364 -3.81 -4.46 -2.03
CA TYR A 364 -4.12 -4.98 -3.35
C TYR A 364 -3.28 -6.20 -3.65
N SER A 365 -3.56 -6.86 -4.77
CA SER A 365 -2.69 -7.91 -5.29
C SER A 365 -2.54 -7.87 -6.80
N LEU A 366 -1.36 -8.27 -7.30
CA LEU A 366 -1.10 -8.48 -8.73
C LEU A 366 -1.84 -9.68 -9.31
N ASN A 367 -2.32 -10.59 -8.45
CA ASN A 367 -3.08 -11.77 -8.83
C ASN A 367 -4.53 -11.75 -8.31
N GLY A 368 -5.02 -10.59 -7.88
CA GLY A 368 -6.41 -10.41 -7.44
C GLY A 368 -7.11 -9.27 -8.16
N ARG A 369 -8.21 -8.80 -7.58
CA ARG A 369 -9.16 -7.86 -8.19
C ARG A 369 -9.59 -6.80 -7.18
N GLU A 370 -9.88 -5.62 -7.70
CA GLU A 370 -10.42 -4.49 -6.96
C GLU A 370 -11.91 -4.32 -7.30
N PHE A 371 -12.74 -4.09 -6.29
CA PHE A 371 -14.17 -3.87 -6.43
C PHE A 371 -14.56 -2.58 -5.69
N LEU A 372 -15.24 -1.68 -6.41
CA LEU A 372 -15.83 -0.49 -5.80
C LEU A 372 -17.26 -0.79 -5.37
N VAL A 373 -17.54 -0.64 -4.07
CA VAL A 373 -18.86 -0.89 -3.49
C VAL A 373 -19.35 0.39 -2.82
N PRO A 374 -20.17 1.20 -3.53
CA PRO A 374 -20.74 2.42 -2.97
C PRO A 374 -21.56 2.16 -1.71
N GLN A 375 -21.77 3.20 -0.91
CA GLN A 375 -22.66 3.14 0.25
C GLN A 375 -24.05 2.61 -0.15
N GLY A 376 -24.55 1.63 0.59
CA GLY A 376 -25.82 0.95 0.35
C GLY A 376 -25.81 -0.09 -0.78
N ALA A 377 -24.70 -0.26 -1.50
CA ALA A 377 -24.57 -1.28 -2.53
C ALA A 377 -24.21 -2.66 -1.96
N THR A 378 -24.58 -3.72 -2.67
CA THR A 378 -24.32 -5.10 -2.25
C THR A 378 -22.89 -5.54 -2.54
N TYR A 379 -22.32 -6.35 -1.64
CA TYR A 379 -21.04 -7.02 -1.83
C TYR A 379 -21.13 -8.23 -2.77
N THR A 380 -22.32 -8.62 -3.23
CA THR A 380 -22.53 -9.87 -4.00
C THR A 380 -21.92 -9.89 -5.40
N THR A 381 -21.37 -8.76 -5.85
CA THR A 381 -20.58 -8.61 -7.08
C THR A 381 -19.12 -9.07 -6.91
N ILE A 382 -18.67 -9.27 -5.67
CA ILE A 382 -17.29 -9.66 -5.36
C ILE A 382 -17.13 -11.17 -5.57
N GLU A 383 -16.41 -11.50 -6.64
CA GLU A 383 -16.06 -12.87 -7.02
C GLU A 383 -14.68 -12.90 -7.69
N ASP A 384 -13.83 -13.81 -7.23
CA ASP A 384 -12.49 -14.01 -7.76
C ASP A 384 -12.08 -15.49 -7.70
N SER A 385 -11.06 -15.86 -8.49
CA SER A 385 -10.59 -17.23 -8.56
C SER A 385 -9.09 -17.31 -8.83
N TYR A 386 -8.45 -18.30 -8.22
CA TYR A 386 -7.03 -18.56 -8.35
C TYR A 386 -6.77 -20.07 -8.28
N HIS A 387 -6.07 -20.63 -9.26
CA HIS A 387 -5.65 -22.04 -9.30
C HIS A 387 -6.76 -23.08 -9.01
N GLY A 388 -8.00 -22.80 -9.43
CA GLY A 388 -9.14 -23.71 -9.23
C GLY A 388 -9.88 -23.51 -7.91
N THR A 389 -9.39 -22.62 -7.04
CA THR A 389 -10.12 -22.08 -5.91
C THR A 389 -10.95 -20.88 -6.38
N THR A 390 -12.23 -20.83 -6.04
CA THR A 390 -13.13 -19.70 -6.29
C THR A 390 -13.65 -19.19 -4.96
N ALA A 391 -13.64 -17.87 -4.78
CA ALA A 391 -14.23 -17.20 -3.64
C ALA A 391 -15.31 -16.21 -4.10
N ARG A 392 -16.39 -16.13 -3.34
CA ARG A 392 -17.51 -15.22 -3.63
C ARG A 392 -18.18 -14.75 -2.36
N ILE A 393 -18.47 -13.46 -2.29
CA ILE A 393 -19.42 -12.92 -1.32
C ILE A 393 -20.84 -13.14 -1.86
N VAL A 394 -21.68 -13.86 -1.12
CA VAL A 394 -23.04 -14.24 -1.55
C VAL A 394 -24.14 -13.49 -0.82
N ASP A 395 -23.79 -12.72 0.21
CA ASP A 395 -24.67 -11.81 0.93
C ASP A 395 -23.85 -10.72 1.62
N GLY A 396 -24.49 -9.58 1.89
CA GLY A 396 -23.87 -8.41 2.50
C GLY A 396 -24.03 -7.14 1.68
N VAL A 397 -23.95 -6.01 2.38
CA VAL A 397 -24.12 -4.66 1.86
C VAL A 397 -23.10 -3.77 2.54
N ASN A 398 -22.53 -2.80 1.81
CA ASN A 398 -21.81 -1.69 2.41
C ASN A 398 -22.81 -0.82 3.19
N GLY A 399 -22.97 -1.14 4.46
CA GLY A 399 -23.88 -0.49 5.40
C GLY A 399 -23.26 0.69 6.13
N SER A 400 -21.98 0.99 5.86
CA SER A 400 -21.28 2.16 6.41
C SER A 400 -22.09 3.44 6.20
N MET A 401 -22.05 4.34 7.18
CA MET A 401 -22.59 5.69 7.08
C MET A 401 -21.50 6.75 7.04
N ALA A 402 -20.25 6.33 6.88
CA ALA A 402 -19.12 7.22 6.90
C ALA A 402 -19.11 8.11 5.63
N VAL A 403 -18.79 9.37 5.86
CA VAL A 403 -18.72 10.42 4.84
C VAL A 403 -17.43 11.22 5.06
N ASP A 404 -16.97 11.91 4.02
CA ASP A 404 -15.90 12.90 4.18
C ASP A 404 -16.40 14.21 4.80
N TYR A 405 -15.50 15.17 5.00
CA TYR A 405 -15.82 16.49 5.54
C TYR A 405 -16.88 17.25 4.70
N ALA A 406 -16.94 17.01 3.39
CA ALA A 406 -17.92 17.60 2.49
C ALA A 406 -19.24 16.78 2.41
N VAL A 407 -19.43 15.81 3.32
CA VAL A 407 -20.61 14.94 3.42
C VAL A 407 -20.80 14.07 2.16
N ARG A 408 -19.71 13.75 1.45
CA ARG A 408 -19.71 12.79 0.35
C ARG A 408 -19.59 11.36 0.91
N PRO A 409 -20.42 10.41 0.47
CA PRO A 409 -20.42 9.05 1.00
C PRO A 409 -19.16 8.28 0.61
N PHE A 410 -18.61 7.52 1.55
CA PHE A 410 -17.46 6.66 1.27
C PHE A 410 -17.86 5.39 0.51
N THR A 411 -17.07 5.09 -0.51
CA THR A 411 -17.09 3.83 -1.26
C THR A 411 -16.06 2.89 -0.67
N LYS A 412 -16.39 1.60 -0.54
CA LYS A 412 -15.40 0.58 -0.18
C LYS A 412 -14.62 0.15 -1.41
N THR A 413 -13.29 0.17 -1.33
CA THR A 413 -12.40 -0.57 -2.24
C THR A 413 -12.18 -1.95 -1.65
N VAL A 414 -12.97 -2.94 -2.06
CA VAL A 414 -12.79 -4.32 -1.61
C VAL A 414 -11.81 -4.99 -2.55
N ASP A 415 -10.67 -5.41 -2.01
CA ASP A 415 -9.59 -6.01 -2.79
C ASP A 415 -9.41 -7.48 -2.43
N THR A 416 -9.18 -8.29 -3.45
CA THR A 416 -8.78 -9.69 -3.30
C THR A 416 -7.28 -9.85 -3.56
N GLY A 417 -6.68 -10.86 -2.94
CA GLY A 417 -5.33 -11.32 -3.24
C GLY A 417 -5.18 -12.79 -2.94
N TRP A 418 -4.22 -13.45 -3.58
CA TRP A 418 -4.08 -14.90 -3.46
C TRP A 418 -2.67 -15.34 -3.13
N SER A 419 -2.56 -16.35 -2.28
CA SER A 419 -1.35 -17.15 -2.07
C SER A 419 -1.65 -18.62 -2.31
N HIS A 420 -0.64 -19.37 -2.75
CA HIS A 420 -0.78 -20.80 -2.97
C HIS A 420 -1.22 -21.54 -1.71
N ARG A 421 -2.04 -22.57 -1.92
CA ARG A 421 -2.40 -23.53 -0.88
C ARG A 421 -1.17 -24.13 -0.20
N ARG A 422 -1.31 -24.48 1.07
CA ARG A 422 -0.29 -25.18 1.86
C ARG A 422 -0.73 -26.63 2.11
N CYS A 423 0.16 -27.45 2.66
CA CYS A 423 -0.10 -28.86 2.96
C CYS A 423 -1.35 -29.06 3.86
N ASP A 424 -1.59 -28.10 4.75
CA ASP A 424 -2.64 -28.06 5.77
C ASP A 424 -3.96 -27.40 5.28
N THR A 425 -4.02 -26.92 4.03
CA THR A 425 -5.23 -26.32 3.46
C THR A 425 -5.83 -27.14 2.30
N ALA A 426 -7.15 -27.07 2.18
CA ALA A 426 -7.92 -27.68 1.10
C ALA A 426 -8.25 -26.69 -0.03
N SER A 427 -7.76 -25.45 0.04
CA SER A 427 -7.87 -24.44 -1.01
C SER A 427 -6.63 -23.54 -1.01
N ASP A 428 -6.51 -22.72 -2.03
CA ASP A 428 -5.62 -21.55 -1.99
C ASP A 428 -6.11 -20.53 -0.95
N ILE A 429 -5.20 -19.65 -0.54
CA ILE A 429 -5.46 -18.67 0.51
C ILE A 429 -5.88 -17.36 -0.16
N LEU A 430 -7.12 -16.95 0.09
CA LEU A 430 -7.65 -15.64 -0.26
C LEU A 430 -7.26 -14.64 0.82
N THR A 431 -6.86 -13.43 0.43
CA THR A 431 -6.85 -12.25 1.30
C THR A 431 -7.95 -11.30 0.85
N LEU A 432 -8.71 -10.77 1.81
CA LEU A 432 -9.70 -9.71 1.58
C LEU A 432 -9.33 -8.47 2.39
N TRP A 433 -9.38 -7.31 1.74
CA TRP A 433 -9.17 -5.99 2.36
C TRP A 433 -10.36 -5.05 2.14
N GLY A 434 -10.40 -3.96 2.91
CA GLY A 434 -11.11 -2.74 2.53
C GLY A 434 -12.62 -2.70 2.81
N MET A 435 -13.20 -3.67 3.53
CA MET A 435 -14.61 -3.59 3.98
C MET A 435 -14.80 -2.88 5.34
N ALA A 436 -13.72 -2.56 6.06
CA ALA A 436 -13.83 -1.95 7.38
C ALA A 436 -13.96 -0.43 7.27
N ASP A 437 -14.59 0.20 8.26
CA ASP A 437 -14.50 1.66 8.44
C ASP A 437 -13.18 2.05 9.11
N LEU A 438 -12.75 3.28 8.90
CA LEU A 438 -11.57 3.83 9.56
C LEU A 438 -11.75 3.79 11.09
N GLY A 439 -10.73 3.30 11.78
CA GLY A 439 -10.69 3.08 13.22
C GLY A 439 -11.41 1.81 13.71
N SER A 440 -11.90 0.96 12.79
CA SER A 440 -12.63 -0.26 13.11
C SER A 440 -11.89 -1.51 12.61
N ASP A 441 -11.83 -2.54 13.45
CA ASP A 441 -11.41 -3.90 13.06
C ASP A 441 -12.60 -4.73 12.53
N LYS A 442 -13.82 -4.22 12.70
CA LYS A 442 -15.08 -4.81 12.25
C LYS A 442 -15.52 -4.25 10.91
N THR A 443 -16.04 -5.13 10.06
CA THR A 443 -16.72 -4.80 8.80
C THR A 443 -18.24 -4.90 8.97
N ASP A 444 -18.96 -4.50 7.93
CA ASP A 444 -20.34 -4.93 7.74
C ASP A 444 -20.46 -6.47 7.69
N LEU A 445 -21.65 -6.98 7.97
CA LEU A 445 -21.95 -8.41 7.88
C LEU A 445 -21.92 -8.86 6.42
N TYR A 446 -21.21 -9.96 6.14
CA TYR A 446 -21.25 -10.61 4.83
C TYR A 446 -21.14 -12.13 4.93
N ALA A 447 -21.58 -12.82 3.88
CA ALA A 447 -21.44 -14.27 3.75
C ALA A 447 -20.39 -14.58 2.68
N LEU A 448 -19.27 -15.16 3.08
CA LEU A 448 -18.20 -15.60 2.18
C LEU A 448 -18.36 -17.07 1.86
N THR A 449 -18.18 -17.43 0.59
CA THR A 449 -18.11 -18.82 0.12
C THR A 449 -16.76 -19.07 -0.56
N MET A 450 -16.22 -20.28 -0.40
CA MET A 450 -15.02 -20.74 -1.09
C MET A 450 -15.17 -22.19 -1.55
N THR A 451 -14.64 -22.52 -2.74
CA THR A 451 -14.51 -23.91 -3.18
C THR A 451 -13.34 -24.61 -2.48
N TYR A 452 -13.38 -25.95 -2.43
CA TYR A 452 -12.29 -26.75 -1.88
C TYR A 452 -11.99 -27.99 -2.73
N ASP A 453 -10.75 -28.47 -2.61
CA ASP A 453 -10.29 -29.74 -3.15
C ASP A 453 -10.86 -30.89 -2.29
N PRO A 454 -11.79 -31.71 -2.82
CA PRO A 454 -12.39 -32.80 -2.06
C PRO A 454 -11.39 -33.89 -1.67
N ALA A 455 -10.25 -34.01 -2.36
CA ALA A 455 -9.20 -34.96 -2.00
C ALA A 455 -8.49 -34.57 -0.69
N LYS A 456 -8.58 -33.29 -0.30
CA LYS A 456 -8.01 -32.76 0.95
C LYS A 456 -9.04 -32.73 2.09
N ALA A 457 -10.32 -32.92 1.79
CA ALA A 457 -11.37 -32.97 2.79
C ALA A 457 -11.44 -34.36 3.45
N ARG A 458 -11.20 -34.42 4.77
CA ARG A 458 -11.26 -35.71 5.49
C ARG A 458 -12.72 -36.12 5.76
N PRO A 459 -13.12 -37.36 5.43
CA PRO A 459 -14.48 -37.84 5.71
C PRO A 459 -14.90 -37.70 7.18
N ARG A 460 -13.95 -37.85 8.12
CA ARG A 460 -14.19 -37.70 9.56
C ARG A 460 -14.51 -36.27 10.01
N HIS A 461 -14.16 -35.25 9.22
CA HIS A 461 -14.42 -33.84 9.54
C HIS A 461 -15.69 -33.32 8.86
N LEU A 462 -16.04 -33.89 7.70
CA LEU A 462 -17.26 -33.55 6.97
C LEU A 462 -18.51 -33.88 7.79
N GLY A 463 -19.45 -32.94 7.84
CA GLY A 463 -20.72 -33.09 8.57
C GLY A 463 -20.63 -32.97 10.10
N ARG A 464 -19.44 -32.74 10.67
CA ARG A 464 -19.24 -32.57 12.12
C ARG A 464 -18.86 -31.15 12.55
N GLY A 465 -18.81 -30.20 11.61
CA GLY A 465 -18.40 -28.81 11.88
C GLY A 465 -16.90 -28.62 12.12
N MET A 466 -16.07 -29.62 11.80
CA MET A 466 -14.61 -29.59 11.97
C MET A 466 -13.85 -29.27 10.67
N PHE A 467 -14.57 -28.85 9.64
CA PHE A 467 -14.03 -28.47 8.33
C PHE A 467 -14.90 -27.35 7.77
N GLY A 468 -14.28 -26.34 7.17
CA GLY A 468 -15.02 -25.16 6.70
C GLY A 468 -14.09 -24.03 6.29
N LEU A 469 -14.67 -22.84 6.16
CA LEU A 469 -13.93 -21.61 5.99
C LEU A 469 -13.09 -21.34 7.25
N ALA A 470 -11.80 -21.10 7.05
CA ALA A 470 -10.79 -20.92 8.08
C ALA A 470 -10.17 -19.52 7.98
N THR A 471 -9.70 -19.00 9.11
CA THR A 471 -8.80 -17.83 9.17
C THR A 471 -7.64 -18.13 10.12
N ARG A 472 -6.61 -17.28 10.12
CA ARG A 472 -5.50 -17.39 11.08
C ARG A 472 -5.81 -16.69 12.39
N ASP A 473 -5.44 -17.32 13.50
CA ASP A 473 -5.41 -16.68 14.81
C ASP A 473 -4.11 -15.89 15.04
N GLY A 474 -3.92 -15.34 16.24
CA GLY A 474 -2.71 -14.59 16.61
C GLY A 474 -1.42 -15.42 16.65
N ASN A 475 -1.52 -16.76 16.72
CA ASN A 475 -0.39 -17.68 16.65
C ASN A 475 -0.10 -18.14 15.21
N GLY A 476 -0.99 -17.81 14.28
CA GLY A 476 -0.89 -18.20 12.88
C GLY A 476 -1.55 -19.55 12.57
N ASP A 477 -2.28 -20.13 13.52
CA ASP A 477 -3.00 -21.40 13.36
C ASP A 477 -4.33 -21.19 12.64
N TRP A 478 -4.74 -22.17 11.81
CA TRP A 478 -6.05 -22.14 11.16
C TRP A 478 -7.16 -22.47 12.14
N ILE A 479 -8.00 -21.48 12.43
CA ILE A 479 -9.22 -21.60 13.22
C ILE A 479 -10.45 -21.46 12.32
N ASN A 480 -11.62 -21.85 12.82
CA ASN A 480 -12.86 -21.59 12.08
C ASN A 480 -13.06 -20.08 11.93
N ALA A 481 -13.35 -19.62 10.72
CA ALA A 481 -13.50 -18.20 10.43
C ALA A 481 -14.52 -17.51 11.35
N VAL A 482 -15.57 -18.20 11.79
CA VAL A 482 -16.57 -17.58 12.67
C VAL A 482 -16.08 -17.34 14.10
N ASP A 483 -14.98 -17.96 14.51
CA ASP A 483 -14.43 -17.79 15.87
C ASP A 483 -13.74 -16.43 16.04
N ARG A 484 -13.40 -15.76 14.94
CA ARG A 484 -12.85 -14.39 14.93
C ARG A 484 -13.93 -13.31 14.84
N ASN A 485 -15.19 -13.67 14.66
CA ASN A 485 -16.27 -12.68 14.60
C ASN A 485 -16.39 -11.89 15.91
N VAL A 486 -16.66 -10.60 15.78
CA VAL A 486 -17.09 -9.78 16.92
C VAL A 486 -18.59 -9.99 17.12
N GLY A 487 -18.95 -10.87 18.06
CA GLY A 487 -20.32 -11.28 18.35
C GLY A 487 -20.85 -12.41 17.46
N GLY A 488 -22.17 -12.67 17.54
CA GLY A 488 -22.83 -13.75 16.81
C GLY A 488 -22.92 -15.07 17.59
N ILE A 489 -23.53 -16.08 16.99
CA ILE A 489 -23.72 -17.41 17.60
C ILE A 489 -23.15 -18.47 16.65
N LYS A 490 -22.12 -19.19 17.11
CA LYS A 490 -21.50 -20.26 16.32
C LYS A 490 -22.52 -21.38 16.05
N LYS A 491 -22.83 -21.60 14.77
CA LYS A 491 -23.78 -22.64 14.34
C LYS A 491 -23.31 -23.30 13.06
N PHE A 492 -23.11 -24.62 13.11
CA PHE A 492 -22.76 -25.41 11.94
C PHE A 492 -24.01 -25.85 11.16
N ILE A 493 -23.93 -25.80 9.84
CA ILE A 493 -24.92 -26.33 8.90
C ILE A 493 -24.23 -27.26 7.90
N HIS A 494 -24.72 -28.49 7.80
CA HIS A 494 -24.33 -29.39 6.71
C HIS A 494 -25.25 -29.18 5.51
N GLY A 495 -24.82 -28.38 4.54
CA GLY A 495 -25.60 -28.02 3.37
C GLY A 495 -25.25 -26.65 2.79
N PRO A 496 -25.98 -26.23 1.74
CA PRO A 496 -25.75 -24.96 1.06
C PRO A 496 -26.07 -23.76 1.95
N TRP A 497 -25.44 -22.64 1.63
CA TRP A 497 -25.82 -21.34 2.20
C TRP A 497 -27.27 -21.00 1.85
N LYS A 498 -27.97 -20.30 2.77
CA LYS A 498 -29.30 -19.76 2.54
C LYS A 498 -29.39 -18.32 3.10
N PRO A 499 -30.13 -17.42 2.41
CA PRO A 499 -30.42 -16.10 2.95
C PRO A 499 -31.04 -16.18 4.35
N GLY A 500 -30.65 -15.27 5.23
CA GLY A 500 -31.16 -15.19 6.61
C GLY A 500 -30.36 -15.98 7.66
N TYR A 501 -29.29 -16.69 7.27
CA TYR A 501 -28.32 -17.21 8.23
C TYR A 501 -27.57 -16.05 8.91
N GLY A 502 -27.62 -16.00 10.24
CA GLY A 502 -27.04 -14.92 11.03
C GLY A 502 -25.53 -15.07 11.27
N LEU A 503 -24.90 -13.98 11.74
CA LEU A 503 -23.49 -13.92 12.12
C LEU A 503 -23.09 -15.11 13.01
N GLY A 504 -22.01 -15.79 12.63
CA GLY A 504 -21.53 -16.99 13.31
C GLY A 504 -22.03 -18.32 12.73
N THR A 505 -22.97 -18.27 11.78
CA THR A 505 -23.38 -19.47 11.04
C THR A 505 -22.35 -19.80 9.97
N TYR A 506 -21.97 -21.07 9.86
CA TYR A 506 -21.06 -21.58 8.83
C TYR A 506 -21.50 -22.96 8.36
N GLY A 507 -21.03 -23.36 7.19
CA GLY A 507 -21.39 -24.66 6.65
C GLY A 507 -20.46 -25.20 5.60
N THR A 508 -20.69 -26.48 5.28
CA THR A 508 -20.05 -27.21 4.19
C THR A 508 -21.15 -27.79 3.32
N ASP A 509 -21.06 -27.56 2.02
CA ASP A 509 -21.90 -28.18 1.01
C ASP A 509 -21.08 -29.18 0.17
N PRO A 510 -21.15 -30.49 0.48
CA PRO A 510 -20.45 -31.51 -0.28
C PRO A 510 -20.93 -31.65 -1.72
N SER A 511 -22.16 -31.21 -2.04
CA SER A 511 -22.72 -31.36 -3.38
C SER A 511 -22.06 -30.42 -4.40
N THR A 512 -21.77 -29.20 -3.97
CA THR A 512 -21.11 -28.17 -4.76
C THR A 512 -19.61 -28.05 -4.46
N LYS A 513 -19.12 -28.79 -3.45
CA LYS A 513 -17.73 -28.71 -2.95
C LYS A 513 -17.37 -27.29 -2.50
N THR A 514 -18.30 -26.66 -1.78
CA THR A 514 -18.12 -25.32 -1.22
C THR A 514 -18.23 -25.33 0.30
N VAL A 515 -17.57 -24.35 0.92
CA VAL A 515 -17.78 -23.97 2.31
C VAL A 515 -18.23 -22.53 2.36
N TRP A 516 -18.89 -22.15 3.45
CA TRP A 516 -19.35 -20.79 3.64
C TRP A 516 -19.38 -20.39 5.11
N ALA A 517 -19.26 -19.10 5.38
CA ALA A 517 -19.42 -18.54 6.72
C ALA A 517 -20.00 -17.13 6.65
N VAL A 518 -20.78 -16.78 7.67
CA VAL A 518 -21.30 -15.42 7.87
C VAL A 518 -20.40 -14.72 8.90
N ILE A 519 -19.68 -13.68 8.44
CA ILE A 519 -18.55 -13.05 9.13
C ILE A 519 -18.60 -11.52 9.06
N ASN A 520 -17.76 -10.85 9.86
CA ASN A 520 -17.72 -9.38 9.97
C ASN A 520 -16.31 -8.79 10.16
N TYR A 521 -15.31 -9.34 9.45
CA TYR A 521 -13.94 -8.85 9.46
C TYR A 521 -13.23 -9.12 8.12
N ASN A 522 -12.12 -8.42 7.87
CA ASN A 522 -11.19 -8.64 6.75
C ASN A 522 -10.06 -9.59 7.14
N GLY A 523 -9.43 -10.27 6.18
CA GLY A 523 -8.23 -11.06 6.46
C GLY A 523 -7.93 -12.16 5.46
N ASP A 524 -7.07 -13.08 5.89
CA ASP A 524 -6.73 -14.28 5.15
C ASP A 524 -7.76 -15.39 5.43
N PHE A 525 -8.24 -16.00 4.35
CA PHE A 525 -9.23 -17.07 4.34
C PHE A 525 -8.76 -18.24 3.50
N SER A 526 -9.01 -19.44 3.99
CA SER A 526 -8.77 -20.68 3.26
C SER A 526 -9.82 -21.70 3.68
N VAL A 527 -9.88 -22.84 3.00
CA VAL A 527 -10.63 -24.01 3.49
C VAL A 527 -9.67 -24.92 4.23
N ALA A 528 -10.00 -25.29 5.47
CA ALA A 528 -9.17 -26.17 6.30
C ALA A 528 -10.00 -26.98 7.29
N GLY A 529 -9.37 -27.98 7.90
CA GLY A 529 -9.89 -28.62 9.11
C GLY A 529 -9.47 -27.84 10.36
N PHE A 530 -10.26 -27.89 11.43
CA PHE A 530 -9.93 -27.23 12.70
C PHE A 530 -10.14 -28.19 13.87
N HIS A 531 -9.34 -28.02 14.93
CA HIS A 531 -9.46 -28.80 16.16
C HIS A 531 -10.62 -28.32 17.02
N GLN A 532 -11.21 -29.26 17.79
CA GLN A 532 -12.19 -28.92 18.80
C GLN A 532 -11.45 -28.39 20.03
N ALA A 533 -11.86 -27.24 20.56
CA ALA A 533 -11.27 -26.70 21.79
C ALA A 533 -11.40 -27.75 22.92
N GLY A 534 -10.26 -28.27 23.41
CA GLY A 534 -10.19 -29.27 24.47
C GLY A 534 -9.87 -30.71 24.05
N SER A 535 -9.64 -31.00 22.76
CA SER A 535 -9.14 -32.32 22.33
C SER A 535 -7.61 -32.42 22.47
N VAL A 536 -7.13 -33.41 23.23
CA VAL A 536 -5.69 -33.71 23.40
C VAL A 536 -5.11 -34.19 22.05
N HIS A 537 -3.87 -33.78 21.77
CA HIS A 537 -3.06 -34.12 20.59
C HIS A 537 -2.98 -35.64 20.33
N ASP A 538 -3.85 -36.17 19.47
CA ASP A 538 -3.77 -37.58 19.00
C ASP A 538 -3.48 -37.74 17.49
N ASP A 539 -3.18 -36.66 16.76
CA ASP A 539 -2.68 -36.73 15.37
C ASP A 539 -1.23 -36.19 15.33
N TRP A 540 -0.28 -36.94 15.90
CA TRP A 540 1.15 -36.62 15.92
C TRP A 540 1.90 -36.84 14.58
N ASP A 541 1.21 -37.31 13.53
CA ASP A 541 1.88 -37.78 12.29
C ASP A 541 1.92 -36.76 11.13
N GLU A 542 1.04 -35.75 11.07
CA GLU A 542 0.98 -34.83 9.91
C GLU A 542 1.73 -33.51 10.08
N GLN A 543 1.95 -33.03 11.31
CA GLN A 543 2.87 -31.91 11.50
C GLN A 543 4.31 -32.30 11.11
N ARG A 544 4.69 -33.59 11.15
CA ARG A 544 6.00 -34.06 10.67
C ARG A 544 6.16 -33.93 9.16
N GLY A 545 5.16 -34.32 8.36
CA GLY A 545 5.23 -34.17 6.89
C GLY A 545 5.32 -32.70 6.43
N CYS A 546 4.73 -31.77 7.18
CA CYS A 546 4.86 -30.32 6.92
C CYS A 546 6.13 -29.71 7.58
N HIS A 547 6.68 -30.31 8.64
CA HIS A 547 7.95 -29.89 9.25
C HIS A 547 9.16 -30.34 8.42
N GLU A 548 9.11 -31.51 7.78
CA GLU A 548 10.19 -32.01 6.91
C GLU A 548 10.39 -31.09 5.68
N GLU A 549 9.32 -30.53 5.08
CA GLU A 549 9.43 -29.50 4.02
C GLU A 549 9.99 -28.15 4.53
N ARG A 550 9.84 -27.83 5.84
CA ARG A 550 10.48 -26.66 6.47
C ARG A 550 11.96 -26.91 6.76
N GLU A 551 12.35 -28.13 7.12
CA GLU A 551 13.73 -28.49 7.44
C GLU A 551 14.58 -28.79 6.20
N GLU A 552 14.02 -29.40 5.14
CA GLU A 552 14.74 -29.59 3.87
C GLU A 552 15.07 -28.25 3.18
N ASN A 553 14.16 -27.26 3.24
CA ASN A 553 14.43 -25.90 2.77
C ASN A 553 15.49 -25.14 3.58
N THR A 554 15.82 -25.60 4.79
CA THR A 554 16.89 -25.01 5.62
C THR A 554 18.19 -25.79 5.57
N HIS A 555 18.17 -27.11 5.28
CA HIS A 555 19.38 -27.90 5.06
C HIS A 555 20.01 -27.70 3.67
N GLU A 556 19.23 -27.47 2.61
CA GLU A 556 19.80 -27.04 1.31
C GLU A 556 20.44 -25.65 1.38
N ARG A 557 20.07 -24.81 2.36
CA ARG A 557 20.72 -23.50 2.60
C ARG A 557 22.11 -23.59 3.23
N TYR A 558 22.46 -24.69 3.89
CA TYR A 558 23.78 -24.85 4.52
C TYR A 558 24.81 -25.56 3.64
N GLN A 559 24.41 -26.29 2.61
CA GLN A 559 25.37 -26.98 1.72
C GLN A 559 25.92 -26.13 0.57
N HIS A 560 25.42 -24.90 0.38
CA HIS A 560 25.96 -24.01 -0.67
C HIS A 560 27.03 -23.01 -0.20
N HIS A 561 27.47 -23.06 1.07
CA HIS A 561 28.52 -22.18 1.59
C HIS A 561 29.84 -22.85 2.01
N GLU A 562 30.00 -24.15 1.81
CA GLU A 562 31.31 -24.80 1.98
C GLU A 562 31.72 -25.52 0.70
N GLY A 563 32.50 -24.82 -0.14
CA GLY A 563 33.20 -25.47 -1.24
C GLY A 563 33.49 -24.57 -2.43
N ARG A 564 34.49 -23.69 -2.28
CA ARG A 564 35.57 -23.40 -3.26
C ARG A 564 36.44 -22.24 -2.76
N ASP A 565 37.67 -22.61 -2.38
CA ASP A 565 38.95 -21.88 -2.37
C ASP A 565 38.97 -20.34 -2.30
#